data_AF-A0A189U2G9-F1
#
_entry.id   AF-A0A189U2G9-F1
#
_cell.length_a   1.000
_cell.length_b   1.000
_cell.length_c   1.000
_cell.angle_alpha   90.00
_cell.angle_beta   90.00
_cell.angle_gamma   90.00
#
_symmetry.space_group_name_H-M   'P 1'
#
loop_
_entity.id
_entity.type
_entity.pdbx_description
1 polymer ?
#
loop_
_entity_poly.entity_id
_entity_poly.type
_entity_poly.pdbx_seq_one_letter_code
_entity_poly.pdbx_strand_id
1 'polypeptide(L)'
;DMIHISHGPVGCGYWSWSDRRNYYIGTTGIDSFGTMNFTSDFQERDIVFGGDKKLLKLIEELDVLFPLNRGVSIQSECPIGLIGDDIEAVAKKAAKAIEKPVVPVRCGGFRGVSQSLGHHIANDAVRDWVFTKADKDKKDGKLQLESTPYDVTIIGDYNIGGD
;
A
#
# COMPACT_ATOMS: atom_id res chain seq x y z
N ASP A 1 5.50 7.76 -4.58
CA ASP A 1 6.17 6.83 -5.52
C ASP A 1 5.89 5.35 -5.22
N MET A 2 4.94 5.03 -4.32
CA MET A 2 4.42 3.66 -4.12
C MET A 2 3.17 3.40 -4.96
N ILE A 3 2.93 2.13 -5.27
CA ILE A 3 1.65 1.65 -5.82
C ILE A 3 0.76 1.14 -4.68
N HIS A 4 -0.53 1.49 -4.72
CA HIS A 4 -1.51 1.07 -3.72
C HIS A 4 -2.56 0.19 -4.41
N ILE A 5 -2.63 -1.09 -4.02
CA ILE A 5 -3.59 -2.04 -4.57
C ILE A 5 -4.85 -2.03 -3.70
N SER A 6 -5.98 -1.64 -4.27
CA SER A 6 -7.31 -1.95 -3.73
C SER A 6 -7.60 -3.43 -3.93
N HIS A 7 -7.33 -4.24 -2.91
CA HIS A 7 -7.40 -5.68 -2.98
C HIS A 7 -8.80 -6.17 -2.60
N GLY A 8 -9.59 -6.43 -3.62
CA GLY A 8 -10.98 -6.86 -3.52
C GLY A 8 -11.69 -6.71 -4.88
N PRO A 9 -13.03 -6.66 -4.89
CA PRO A 9 -13.82 -6.33 -6.07
C PRO A 9 -13.53 -4.91 -6.60
N VAL A 10 -14.03 -4.58 -7.79
CA VAL A 10 -13.72 -3.29 -8.46
C VAL A 10 -14.19 -2.03 -7.71
N GLY A 11 -15.17 -2.15 -6.81
CA GLY A 11 -15.94 -1.02 -6.29
C GLY A 11 -15.13 0.00 -5.48
N CYS A 12 -14.44 -0.42 -4.42
CA CYS A 12 -13.85 0.54 -3.48
C CYS A 12 -12.73 1.36 -4.12
N GLY A 13 -11.87 0.72 -4.93
CA GLY A 13 -10.85 1.42 -5.72
C GLY A 13 -11.47 2.40 -6.72
N TYR A 14 -12.54 2.01 -7.43
CA TYR A 14 -13.20 2.89 -8.40
C TYR A 14 -13.79 4.15 -7.77
N TRP A 15 -14.56 4.02 -6.68
CA TRP A 15 -15.24 5.17 -6.05
C TRP A 15 -14.29 6.12 -5.32
N SER A 16 -13.13 5.64 -4.88
CA SER A 16 -12.10 6.47 -4.24
C SER A 16 -11.09 7.06 -5.22
N TRP A 17 -11.17 6.68 -6.50
CA TRP A 17 -10.16 7.05 -7.49
C TRP A 17 -10.19 8.55 -7.78
N SER A 18 -9.16 9.24 -7.29
CA SER A 18 -8.94 10.68 -7.49
C SER A 18 -10.04 11.58 -6.94
N ASP A 19 -10.88 11.08 -6.03
CA ASP A 19 -11.93 11.88 -5.36
C ASP A 19 -11.31 12.85 -4.34
N ARG A 20 -10.27 12.40 -3.63
CA ARG A 20 -9.55 13.20 -2.64
C ARG A 20 -8.39 13.98 -3.29
N ARG A 21 -8.37 15.30 -3.08
CA ARG A 21 -7.41 16.24 -3.70
C ARG A 21 -6.04 16.30 -2.98
N ASN A 22 -5.48 15.17 -2.57
CA ASN A 22 -4.11 15.11 -2.02
C ASN A 22 -3.06 15.31 -3.11
N TYR A 23 -2.58 16.54 -3.26
CA TYR A 23 -1.69 16.93 -4.34
C TYR A 23 -0.30 16.31 -4.18
N TYR A 24 0.37 16.08 -5.30
CA TYR A 24 1.76 15.62 -5.36
C TYR A 24 2.44 16.17 -6.62
N ILE A 25 3.78 16.13 -6.61
CA ILE A 25 4.61 16.42 -7.77
C ILE A 25 5.24 15.12 -8.26
N GLY A 26 5.15 14.86 -9.56
CA GLY A 26 5.73 13.70 -10.22
C GLY A 26 5.06 13.39 -11.55
N THR A 27 5.53 12.35 -12.23
CA THR A 27 5.00 11.91 -13.52
C THR A 27 4.10 10.70 -13.33
N THR A 28 2.79 10.93 -13.35
CA THR A 28 1.78 9.87 -13.11
C THR A 28 1.95 8.69 -14.07
N GLY A 29 2.02 7.48 -13.53
CA GLY A 29 2.21 6.24 -14.29
C GLY A 29 3.67 5.91 -14.59
N ILE A 30 4.62 6.79 -14.22
CA ILE A 30 6.05 6.55 -14.37
C ILE A 30 6.71 6.42 -12.99
N ASP A 31 6.84 7.51 -12.24
CA ASP A 31 7.48 7.54 -10.91
C ASP A 31 6.49 7.77 -9.76
N SER A 32 5.26 8.16 -10.11
CA SER A 32 4.21 8.57 -9.19
C SER A 32 2.88 7.98 -9.60
N PHE A 33 2.04 7.64 -8.64
CA PHE A 33 0.85 6.81 -8.88
C PHE A 33 -0.41 7.28 -8.14
N GLY A 34 -0.37 8.46 -7.51
CA GLY A 34 -1.41 8.92 -6.58
C GLY A 34 -2.80 9.14 -7.19
N THR A 35 -2.90 9.23 -8.51
CA THR A 35 -4.16 9.39 -9.26
C THR A 35 -4.46 8.18 -10.16
N MET A 36 -3.97 6.99 -9.82
CA MET A 36 -4.28 5.74 -10.52
C MET A 36 -5.01 4.77 -9.60
N ASN A 37 -5.90 3.95 -10.16
CA ASN A 37 -6.55 2.85 -9.46
C ASN A 37 -5.90 1.52 -9.87
N PHE A 38 -5.22 0.87 -8.92
CA PHE A 38 -4.75 -0.50 -9.08
C PHE A 38 -5.64 -1.40 -8.23
N THR A 39 -6.22 -2.42 -8.83
CA THR A 39 -7.12 -3.33 -8.13
C THR A 39 -6.87 -4.76 -8.57
N SER A 40 -7.13 -5.70 -7.66
CA SER A 40 -7.15 -7.11 -8.01
C SER A 40 -8.46 -7.55 -8.68
N ASP A 41 -9.49 -6.69 -8.73
CA ASP A 41 -10.77 -6.95 -9.38
C ASP A 41 -11.31 -8.38 -9.12
N PHE A 42 -11.63 -8.66 -7.85
CA PHE A 42 -12.11 -9.98 -7.44
C PHE A 42 -13.35 -10.39 -8.23
N GLN A 43 -13.26 -11.58 -8.81
CA GLN A 43 -14.38 -12.29 -9.40
C GLN A 43 -14.89 -13.35 -8.42
N GLU A 44 -16.04 -13.96 -8.72
CA GLU A 44 -16.63 -15.00 -7.87
C GLU A 44 -15.64 -16.14 -7.58
N ARG A 45 -14.81 -16.52 -8.55
CA ARG A 45 -13.75 -17.52 -8.35
C ARG A 45 -12.77 -17.13 -7.25
N ASP A 46 -12.41 -15.86 -7.15
CA ASP A 46 -11.45 -15.36 -6.14
C ASP A 46 -12.08 -15.41 -4.74
N ILE A 47 -13.41 -15.19 -4.65
CA ILE A 47 -14.17 -15.36 -3.41
C ILE A 47 -14.22 -16.83 -2.98
N VAL A 48 -14.45 -17.74 -3.93
CA VAL A 48 -14.59 -19.18 -3.63
C VAL A 48 -13.26 -19.84 -3.28
N PHE A 49 -12.16 -19.46 -3.94
CA PHE A 49 -10.87 -20.15 -3.84
C PHE A 49 -9.75 -19.33 -3.20
N GLY A 50 -10.03 -18.11 -2.77
CA GLY A 50 -9.04 -17.19 -2.22
C GLY A 50 -8.27 -16.42 -3.29
N GLY A 51 -7.77 -15.24 -2.93
CA GLY A 51 -7.10 -14.29 -3.81
C GLY A 51 -5.58 -14.33 -3.74
N ASP A 52 -4.96 -15.04 -2.79
CA ASP A 52 -3.51 -14.98 -2.51
C ASP A 52 -2.63 -15.24 -3.74
N LYS A 53 -2.99 -16.22 -4.57
CA LYS A 53 -2.25 -16.54 -5.80
C LYS A 53 -2.37 -15.43 -6.85
N LYS A 54 -3.56 -14.85 -6.98
CA LYS A 54 -3.82 -13.71 -7.88
C LYS A 54 -3.05 -12.48 -7.42
N LEU A 55 -3.04 -12.22 -6.11
CA LEU A 55 -2.33 -11.09 -5.52
C LEU A 55 -0.82 -11.16 -5.75
N LEU A 56 -0.19 -12.32 -5.53
CA LEU A 56 1.24 -12.49 -5.79
C LEU A 56 1.56 -12.19 -7.27
N LYS A 57 0.78 -12.78 -8.18
CA LYS A 57 0.97 -12.59 -9.62
C LYS A 57 0.78 -11.12 -10.03
N LEU A 58 -0.24 -10.46 -9.48
CA LEU A 58 -0.51 -9.05 -9.69
C LEU A 58 0.67 -8.18 -9.27
N ILE A 59 1.27 -8.41 -8.09
CA ILE A 59 2.42 -7.63 -7.62
C ILE A 59 3.63 -7.81 -8.55
N GLU A 60 3.89 -9.03 -9.01
CA GLU A 60 4.96 -9.30 -9.98
C GLU A 60 4.71 -8.59 -11.32
N GLU A 61 3.46 -8.58 -11.81
CA GLU A 61 3.08 -7.87 -13.04
C GLU A 61 3.22 -6.35 -12.90
N LEU A 62 2.81 -5.79 -11.76
CA LEU A 62 2.96 -4.36 -11.49
C LEU A 62 4.42 -3.95 -11.44
N ASP A 63 5.31 -4.80 -10.92
CA ASP A 63 6.74 -4.50 -10.89
C ASP A 63 7.36 -4.48 -12.30
N VAL A 64 6.89 -5.35 -13.20
CA VAL A 64 7.31 -5.35 -14.61
C VAL A 64 6.77 -4.13 -15.36
N LEU A 65 5.49 -3.78 -15.17
CA LEU A 65 4.83 -2.71 -15.90
C LEU A 65 5.21 -1.32 -15.38
N PHE A 66 5.50 -1.21 -14.09
CA PHE A 66 5.83 0.05 -13.41
C PHE A 66 7.16 -0.08 -12.64
N PRO A 67 8.28 -0.30 -13.34
CA PRO A 67 9.55 -0.68 -12.71
C PRO A 67 10.13 0.38 -11.77
N LEU A 68 9.73 1.64 -11.90
CA LEU A 68 10.17 2.74 -11.04
C LEU A 68 9.38 2.86 -9.74
N ASN A 69 8.36 2.03 -9.52
CA ASN A 69 7.69 1.97 -8.22
C ASN A 69 8.71 1.63 -7.11
N ARG A 70 8.60 2.31 -5.97
CA ARG A 70 9.51 2.11 -4.82
C ARG A 70 8.95 1.19 -3.73
N GLY A 71 7.80 0.58 -4.00
CA GLY A 71 7.11 -0.30 -3.07
C GLY A 71 5.63 -0.38 -3.37
N VAL A 72 5.00 -1.39 -2.77
CA VAL A 72 3.58 -1.70 -2.96
C VAL A 72 2.90 -1.75 -1.61
N SER A 73 1.66 -1.29 -1.51
CA SER A 73 0.79 -1.61 -0.37
C SER A 73 -0.46 -2.36 -0.83
N ILE A 74 -0.94 -3.26 0.00
CA ILE A 74 -2.11 -4.10 -0.25
C ILE A 74 -3.22 -3.61 0.70
N GLN A 75 -4.18 -2.86 0.16
CA GLN A 75 -5.31 -2.33 0.90
C GLN A 75 -6.44 -3.36 0.87
N SER A 76 -6.64 -4.08 1.98
CA SER A 76 -7.69 -5.10 2.08
C SER A 76 -9.07 -4.47 2.01
N GLU A 77 -9.89 -4.91 1.06
CA GLU A 77 -11.34 -4.66 1.10
C GLU A 77 -12.06 -5.69 1.98
N CYS A 78 -13.39 -5.58 2.09
CA CYS A 78 -14.19 -6.43 2.98
C CYS A 78 -13.99 -7.94 2.77
N PRO A 79 -14.00 -8.49 1.53
CA PRO A 79 -13.95 -9.94 1.34
C PRO A 79 -12.67 -10.60 1.84
N ILE A 80 -11.53 -9.91 1.78
CA ILE A 80 -10.21 -10.46 2.11
C ILE A 80 -10.19 -11.01 3.54
N GLY A 81 -10.74 -10.25 4.49
CA GLY A 81 -10.81 -10.66 5.89
C GLY A 81 -11.87 -11.72 6.16
N LEU A 82 -12.88 -11.86 5.30
CA LEU A 82 -13.98 -12.81 5.47
C LEU A 82 -13.63 -14.21 4.93
N ILE A 83 -12.91 -14.27 3.80
CA ILE A 83 -12.52 -15.54 3.17
C ILE A 83 -11.21 -16.10 3.73
N GLY A 84 -10.48 -15.31 4.53
CA GLY A 84 -9.29 -15.76 5.24
C GLY A 84 -8.00 -15.75 4.42
N ASP A 85 -7.91 -14.91 3.38
CA ASP A 85 -6.67 -14.70 2.62
C ASP A 85 -5.52 -14.24 3.53
N ASP A 86 -4.30 -14.72 3.29
CA ASP A 86 -3.08 -14.41 4.08
C ASP A 86 -2.18 -13.41 3.33
N ILE A 87 -2.63 -12.15 3.29
CA ILE A 87 -1.90 -11.10 2.58
C ILE A 87 -0.54 -10.78 3.20
N GLU A 88 -0.30 -11.09 4.48
CA GLU A 88 1.00 -10.92 5.13
C GLU A 88 2.01 -11.94 4.61
N ALA A 89 1.60 -13.21 4.45
CA ALA A 89 2.44 -14.22 3.82
C ALA A 89 2.74 -13.88 2.36
N VAL A 90 1.73 -13.41 1.61
CA VAL A 90 1.92 -12.96 0.23
C VAL A 90 2.86 -11.76 0.16
N ALA A 91 2.68 -10.75 1.03
CA ALA A 91 3.55 -9.57 1.08
C ALA A 91 5.02 -9.94 1.32
N LYS A 92 5.30 -10.82 2.29
CA LYS A 92 6.68 -11.29 2.56
C LYS A 92 7.28 -12.03 1.38
N LYS A 93 6.49 -12.83 0.66
CA LYS A 93 6.93 -13.56 -0.53
C LYS A 93 7.19 -12.62 -1.69
N ALA A 94 6.24 -11.73 -1.99
CA ALA A 94 6.33 -10.75 -3.06
C ALA A 94 7.51 -9.79 -2.84
N ALA A 95 7.69 -9.25 -1.62
CA ALA A 95 8.79 -8.35 -1.29
C ALA A 95 10.18 -8.96 -1.55
N LYS A 96 10.32 -10.28 -1.38
CA LYS A 96 11.55 -11.00 -1.75
C LYS A 96 11.69 -11.17 -3.27
N ALA A 97 10.59 -11.38 -3.98
CA ALA A 97 10.59 -11.60 -5.42
C ALA A 97 10.92 -10.32 -6.21
N ILE A 98 10.36 -9.18 -5.79
CA ILE A 98 10.55 -7.88 -6.46
C ILE A 98 11.63 -7.01 -5.79
N GLU A 99 12.24 -7.50 -4.72
CA GLU A 99 13.26 -6.79 -3.91
C GLU A 99 12.84 -5.40 -3.38
N LYS A 100 11.54 -5.13 -3.31
CA LYS A 100 10.94 -3.87 -2.85
C LYS A 100 10.04 -4.09 -1.64
N PRO A 101 9.78 -3.06 -0.82
CA PRO A 101 8.81 -3.14 0.26
C PRO A 101 7.41 -3.51 -0.26
N VAL A 102 6.75 -4.47 0.39
CA VAL A 102 5.34 -4.78 0.17
C VAL A 102 4.64 -4.74 1.54
N VAL A 103 3.67 -3.85 1.69
CA VAL A 103 3.02 -3.53 2.97
C VAL A 103 1.57 -4.05 2.98
N PRO A 104 1.26 -5.12 3.74
CA PRO A 104 -0.10 -5.60 3.91
C PRO A 104 -0.86 -4.68 4.89
N VAL A 105 -2.06 -4.24 4.50
CA VAL A 105 -2.92 -3.39 5.32
C VAL A 105 -4.29 -4.06 5.46
N ARG A 106 -4.62 -4.51 6.67
CA ARG A 106 -5.89 -5.19 7.00
C ARG A 106 -7.02 -4.19 7.28
N CYS A 107 -7.29 -3.31 6.32
CA CYS A 107 -8.25 -2.20 6.43
C CYS A 107 -9.67 -2.53 5.91
N GLY A 108 -10.06 -3.81 5.92
CA GLY A 108 -11.39 -4.25 5.46
C GLY A 108 -12.52 -3.48 6.15
N GLY A 109 -13.46 -2.93 5.37
CA GLY A 109 -14.43 -1.93 5.83
C GLY A 109 -15.43 -2.40 6.89
N PHE A 110 -15.51 -3.71 7.18
CA PHE A 110 -16.30 -4.24 8.30
C PHE A 110 -15.62 -4.01 9.67
N ARG A 111 -14.36 -3.59 9.71
CA ARG A 111 -13.60 -3.38 10.95
C ARG A 111 -13.90 -2.00 11.53
N GLY A 112 -14.18 -1.96 12.83
CA GLY A 112 -14.44 -0.72 13.54
C GLY A 112 -15.82 -0.15 13.21
N VAL A 113 -15.96 1.16 13.35
CA VAL A 113 -17.26 1.86 13.20
C VAL A 113 -17.17 3.08 12.28
N SER A 114 -15.98 3.43 11.82
CA SER A 114 -15.72 4.57 10.93
C SER A 114 -14.30 4.51 10.36
N GLN A 115 -13.96 5.48 9.52
CA GLN A 115 -12.62 5.72 8.97
C GLN A 115 -11.53 5.80 10.07
N SER A 116 -11.90 6.16 11.29
CA SER A 116 -10.98 6.31 12.43
C SER A 116 -10.14 5.06 12.69
N LEU A 117 -10.74 3.86 12.64
CA LEU A 117 -9.96 2.64 12.85
C LEU A 117 -9.02 2.38 11.66
N GLY A 118 -9.44 2.75 10.45
CA GLY A 118 -8.58 2.74 9.27
C GLY A 118 -7.32 3.57 9.46
N HIS A 119 -7.41 4.75 10.09
CA HIS A 119 -6.23 5.57 10.41
C HIS A 119 -5.27 4.84 11.36
N HIS A 120 -5.79 4.19 12.40
CA HIS A 120 -4.96 3.43 13.34
C HIS A 120 -4.28 2.25 12.63
N ILE A 121 -5.03 1.46 11.86
CA ILE A 121 -4.50 0.32 11.10
C ILE A 121 -3.42 0.77 10.12
N ALA A 122 -3.61 1.90 9.43
CA ALA A 122 -2.60 2.43 8.52
C ALA A 122 -1.32 2.88 9.25
N ASN A 123 -1.45 3.54 10.40
CA ASN A 123 -0.30 3.93 11.23
C ASN A 123 0.49 2.71 11.73
N ASP A 124 -0.21 1.68 12.18
CA ASP A 124 0.40 0.42 12.61
C ASP A 124 1.12 -0.29 11.46
N ALA A 125 0.53 -0.30 10.26
CA ALA A 125 1.18 -0.85 9.08
C ALA A 125 2.49 -0.10 8.72
N VAL A 126 2.50 1.23 8.82
CA VAL A 126 3.71 2.04 8.62
C VAL A 126 4.77 1.70 9.68
N ARG A 127 4.39 1.63 10.96
CA ARG A 127 5.30 1.23 12.06
C ARG A 127 5.94 -0.12 11.77
N ASP A 128 5.12 -1.12 11.48
CA ASP A 128 5.55 -2.52 11.45
C ASP A 128 6.29 -2.89 10.16
N TRP A 129 5.97 -2.25 9.02
CA TRP A 129 6.52 -2.65 7.71
C TRP A 129 7.44 -1.62 7.07
N VAL A 130 7.28 -0.32 7.39
CA VAL A 130 8.10 0.75 6.80
C VAL A 130 9.20 1.16 7.77
N PHE A 131 8.85 1.59 8.99
CA PHE A 131 9.86 2.04 9.96
C PHE A 131 10.77 0.91 10.42
N THR A 132 10.24 -0.30 10.64
CA THR A 132 11.07 -1.47 10.96
C THR A 132 12.12 -1.75 9.88
N LYS A 133 11.80 -1.55 8.59
CA LYS A 133 12.77 -1.67 7.49
C LYS A 133 13.77 -0.51 7.51
N ALA A 134 13.30 0.73 7.68
CA ALA A 134 14.17 1.90 7.75
C ALA A 134 15.18 1.82 8.90
N ASP A 135 14.75 1.36 10.08
CA ASP A 135 15.63 1.12 11.24
C ASP A 135 16.69 0.06 10.95
N LYS A 136 16.33 -1.00 10.22
CA LYS A 136 17.27 -2.02 9.78
C LYS A 136 18.26 -1.45 8.77
N ASP A 137 17.79 -0.74 7.75
CA ASP A 137 18.63 -0.14 6.71
C ASP A 137 19.59 0.91 7.31
N LYS A 138 19.16 1.64 8.35
CA LYS A 138 20.01 2.55 9.12
C LYS A 138 21.10 1.79 9.89
N LYS A 139 20.75 0.70 10.59
CA LYS A 139 21.72 -0.16 11.30
C LYS A 139 22.72 -0.82 10.36
N ASP A 140 22.27 -1.22 9.17
CA ASP A 140 23.09 -1.86 8.12
C ASP A 140 23.90 -0.82 7.31
N GLY A 141 23.80 0.47 7.63
CA GLY A 141 24.53 1.56 6.96
C GLY A 141 24.05 1.90 5.54
N LYS A 142 22.90 1.36 5.12
CA LYS A 142 22.26 1.59 3.81
C LYS A 142 21.46 2.88 3.75
N LEU A 143 20.97 3.35 4.91
CA LEU A 143 20.29 4.62 5.05
C LEU A 143 21.17 5.57 5.87
N GLN A 144 21.82 6.50 5.17
CA GLN A 144 22.64 7.54 5.79
C GLN A 144 21.91 8.86 5.63
N LEU A 145 21.55 9.47 6.76
CA LEU A 145 20.92 10.78 6.83
C LEU A 145 21.81 11.65 7.70
N GLU A 146 22.30 12.75 7.13
CA GLU A 146 22.97 13.80 7.89
C GLU A 146 21.91 14.64 8.59
N SER A 147 21.88 14.60 9.91
CA SER A 147 20.90 15.35 10.70
C SER A 147 21.38 16.77 11.00
N THR A 148 20.45 17.71 11.12
CA THR A 148 20.70 19.09 11.53
C THR A 148 19.95 19.45 12.81
N PRO A 149 20.33 20.55 13.51
CA PRO A 149 19.57 21.04 14.67
C PRO A 149 18.14 21.53 14.36
N TYR A 150 17.73 21.57 13.07
CA TYR A 150 16.47 22.15 12.62
C TYR A 150 15.57 21.15 11.89
N ASP A 151 15.91 19.86 11.90
CA ASP A 151 15.12 18.83 11.22
C ASP A 151 13.75 18.69 11.88
N VAL A 152 12.70 18.86 11.09
CA VAL A 152 11.30 18.71 11.52
C VAL A 152 10.52 17.89 10.49
N THR A 153 9.36 17.39 10.89
CA THR A 153 8.44 16.67 10.00
C THR A 153 7.01 17.13 10.27
N ILE A 154 6.25 17.35 9.21
CA ILE A 154 4.82 17.62 9.28
C ILE A 154 4.09 16.27 9.41
N ILE A 155 3.26 16.12 10.43
CA ILE A 155 2.52 14.88 10.71
C ILE A 155 1.03 15.16 10.59
N GLY A 156 0.34 14.36 9.76
CA GLY A 156 -1.11 14.42 9.62
C GLY A 156 -1.63 15.49 8.65
N ASP A 157 -0.75 16.06 7.83
CA ASP A 157 -1.13 16.85 6.66
C ASP A 157 -1.10 15.97 5.40
N TYR A 158 -2.11 16.11 4.56
CA TYR A 158 -2.25 15.34 3.32
C TYR A 158 -2.26 16.22 2.07
N ASN A 159 -1.87 17.49 2.20
CA ASN A 159 -1.69 18.41 1.10
C ASN A 159 -2.96 18.56 0.23
N ILE A 160 -4.09 18.86 0.88
CA ILE A 160 -5.38 19.01 0.19
C ILE A 160 -5.33 20.29 -0.64
N GLY A 161 -5.26 20.15 -1.96
CA GLY A 161 -5.22 21.30 -2.85
C GLY A 161 -3.99 22.20 -2.71
N GLY A 162 -2.92 21.75 -2.04
CA GLY A 162 -1.70 22.54 -1.81
C GLY A 162 -1.47 22.99 -0.37
N ASP A 163 -2.29 22.54 0.60
CA ASP A 163 -2.16 22.85 2.04
C ASP A 163 -0.79 22.46 2.64
#